data_AF-A0A919DC71-F1
#
_entry.id   AF-A0A919DC71-F1
#
_cell.length_a   1.000
_cell.length_b   1.000
_cell.length_c   1.000
_cell.angle_alpha   90.00
_cell.angle_beta   90.00
_cell.angle_gamma   90.00
#
_symmetry.space_group_name_H-M   'P 1'
#
loop_
_entity.id
_entity.type
_entity.pdbx_description
1 polymer ?
#
loop_
_entity_poly.entity_id
_entity_poly.type
_entity_poly.pdbx_seq_one_letter_code
_entity_poly.pdbx_strand_id
1 'polypeptide(L)'
;MPGPDLPPPSAPMTVDALLNRWPTGAQKVELVSGVVIFTGHFDERDLATARRTYPGRCPVLNADGGLEIHPGGAGEPTPLVTGL
;
A
#
# COMPACT_ATOMS: atom_id res chain seq x y z
N MET A 1 -8.35 5.00 -9.99
CA MET A 1 -8.06 6.43 -9.74
C MET A 1 -7.49 6.56 -8.34
N PRO A 2 -6.47 7.38 -8.11
CA PRO A 2 -5.94 7.60 -6.76
C PRO A 2 -7.02 8.22 -5.87
N GLY A 3 -7.08 7.80 -4.60
CA GLY A 3 -8.03 8.30 -3.62
C GLY A 3 -7.85 9.79 -3.32
N PRO A 4 -8.90 10.46 -2.78
CA PRO A 4 -8.84 11.88 -2.47
C PRO A 4 -7.76 12.19 -1.44
N ASP A 5 -7.16 13.37 -1.56
CA ASP A 5 -6.23 13.91 -0.56
C ASP A 5 -6.89 13.97 0.83
N LEU A 6 -6.06 13.96 1.88
CA LEU A 6 -6.56 14.24 3.21
C LEU A 6 -7.16 15.65 3.23
N PRO A 7 -8.30 15.86 3.93
CA PRO A 7 -8.85 17.19 4.09
C PRO A 7 -7.83 18.10 4.80
N PRO A 8 -7.90 19.42 4.56
CA PRO A 8 -7.04 20.37 5.27
C PRO A 8 -7.32 20.29 6.78
N PRO A 9 -6.36 20.70 7.65
CA PRO A 9 -6.52 20.61 9.11
C PRO A 9 -7.73 21.36 9.67
N SER A 10 -8.27 22.33 8.93
CA SER A 10 -9.46 23.10 9.29
C SER A 10 -10.79 22.42 8.94
N ALA A 11 -10.75 21.27 8.27
CA ALA A 11 -11.94 20.53 7.83
C ALA A 11 -12.01 19.15 8.51
N PRO A 12 -13.23 18.61 8.71
CA PRO A 12 -13.38 17.28 9.29
C PRO A 12 -12.84 16.19 8.36
N MET A 13 -12.39 15.08 8.96
CA MET A 13 -12.03 13.87 8.22
C MET A 13 -13.26 13.32 7.48
N THR A 14 -13.08 12.86 6.24
CA THR A 14 -14.14 12.20 5.48
C THR A 14 -13.94 10.69 5.46
N VAL A 15 -15.05 9.95 5.35
CA VAL A 15 -15.01 8.49 5.19
C VAL A 15 -14.24 8.12 3.94
N ASP A 16 -14.44 8.84 2.83
CA ASP A 16 -13.71 8.59 1.58
C ASP A 16 -12.21 8.81 1.73
N ALA A 17 -11.77 9.88 2.41
CA ALA A 17 -10.35 10.12 2.65
C ALA A 17 -9.74 9.04 3.56
N LEU A 18 -10.51 8.45 4.48
CA LEU A 18 -10.03 7.38 5.35
C LEU A 18 -9.98 6.02 4.63
N LEU A 19 -11.04 5.66 3.91
CA LEU A 19 -11.19 4.34 3.28
C LEU A 19 -10.36 4.19 1.99
N ASN A 20 -9.86 5.28 1.41
CA ASN A 20 -8.95 5.23 0.25
C ASN A 20 -7.48 5.41 0.63
N ARG A 21 -7.11 5.08 1.88
CA ARG A 21 -5.73 5.19 2.37
C ARG A 21 -5.24 3.88 2.94
N TRP A 22 -3.99 3.56 2.68
CA TRP A 22 -3.33 2.45 3.36
C TRP A 22 -3.15 2.78 4.86
N PRO A 23 -3.40 1.82 5.78
CA PRO A 23 -3.81 0.44 5.52
C PRO A 23 -5.33 0.23 5.46
N THR A 24 -6.14 1.22 5.84
CA THR A 24 -7.59 1.08 6.00
C THR A 24 -8.32 0.67 4.72
N GLY A 25 -7.87 1.14 3.57
CA GLY A 25 -8.44 0.81 2.26
C GLY A 25 -8.11 -0.59 1.75
N ALA A 26 -7.40 -1.41 2.52
CA ALA A 26 -7.15 -2.80 2.16
C ALA A 26 -8.46 -3.61 2.22
N GLN A 27 -8.81 -4.21 1.08
CA GLN A 27 -9.95 -5.12 0.95
C GLN A 27 -9.62 -6.51 1.49
N LYS A 28 -8.34 -6.90 1.39
CA LYS A 28 -7.81 -8.18 1.87
C LYS A 28 -6.33 -8.02 2.23
N VAL A 29 -5.88 -8.79 3.23
CA VAL A 29 -4.47 -8.87 3.62
C VAL A 29 -4.06 -10.34 3.74
N GLU A 30 -2.99 -10.73 3.06
CA GLU A 30 -2.48 -12.10 3.02
C GLU A 30 -0.98 -12.13 3.31
N LEU A 31 -0.49 -13.25 3.84
CA LEU A 31 0.94 -13.52 3.98
C LEU A 31 1.29 -14.70 3.07
N VAL A 32 2.02 -14.43 1.99
CA VAL A 32 2.40 -15.43 0.98
C VAL A 32 3.92 -15.45 0.88
N SER A 33 4.54 -16.61 1.15
CA SER A 33 6.00 -16.79 1.06
C SER A 33 6.82 -15.73 1.80
N GLY A 34 6.32 -15.22 2.93
CA GLY A 34 6.98 -14.16 3.72
C GLY A 34 6.77 -12.72 3.22
N VAL A 35 5.93 -12.53 2.20
CA VAL A 35 5.49 -11.24 1.66
C VAL A 35 4.09 -10.92 2.17
N VAL A 36 3.89 -9.73 2.75
CA VAL A 36 2.56 -9.26 3.13
C VAL A 36 1.91 -8.58 1.93
N ILE A 37 0.75 -9.06 1.49
CA ILE A 37 0.05 -8.54 0.32
C ILE A 37 -1.23 -7.85 0.78
N PHE A 38 -1.37 -6.56 0.48
CA PHE A 38 -2.58 -5.78 0.66
C PHE A 38 -3.28 -5.64 -0.70
N THR A 39 -4.47 -6.24 -0.83
CA THR A 39 -5.35 -6.01 -1.99
C THR A 39 -6.13 -4.72 -1.79
N GLY A 40 -6.13 -3.84 -2.79
CA GLY A 40 -6.80 -2.55 -2.74
C GLY A 40 -6.40 -1.68 -3.93
N HIS A 41 -6.65 -0.38 -3.82
CA HIS A 41 -6.21 0.62 -4.81
C HIS A 41 -5.28 1.62 -4.12
N PHE A 42 -3.98 1.35 -4.18
CA PHE A 42 -2.95 2.13 -3.51
C PHE A 42 -2.12 2.93 -4.50
N ASP A 43 -1.59 4.06 -4.03
CA ASP A 43 -0.73 4.94 -4.81
C ASP A 43 0.63 5.18 -4.13
N GLU A 44 1.47 6.00 -4.76
CA GLU A 44 2.81 6.32 -4.28
C GLU A 44 2.86 6.90 -2.85
N ARG A 45 1.77 7.53 -2.38
CA ARG A 45 1.69 8.08 -1.02
C ARG A 45 1.50 6.98 0.01
N ASP A 46 0.70 5.98 -0.35
CA ASP A 46 0.54 4.76 0.43
C ASP A 46 1.86 4.00 0.49
N LEU A 47 2.55 3.88 -0.66
CA LEU A 47 3.87 3.27 -0.75
C LEU A 47 4.91 3.98 0.14
N ALA A 48 4.96 5.32 0.08
CA ALA A 48 5.84 6.12 0.93
C ALA A 48 5.52 5.94 2.43
N THR A 49 4.24 5.79 2.77
CA THR A 49 3.81 5.52 4.15
C THR A 49 4.24 4.13 4.60
N ALA A 50 4.02 3.10 3.78
CA ALA A 50 4.45 1.74 4.05
C ALA A 50 5.98 1.62 4.22
N ARG A 51 6.76 2.34 3.42
CA ARG A 51 8.24 2.41 3.58
C ARG A 51 8.66 2.93 4.94
N ARG A 52 7.92 3.88 5.51
CA ARG A 52 8.17 4.38 6.88
C ARG A 52 7.69 3.40 7.95
N THR A 53 6.57 2.71 7.70
CA THR A 53 5.99 1.75 8.65
C THR A 53 6.79 0.45 8.75
N TYR A 54 7.47 0.04 7.67
CA TYR A 54 8.27 -1.19 7.62
C TYR A 54 9.75 -0.92 7.33
N PRO A 55 10.53 -0.42 8.31
CA PRO A 55 11.96 -0.22 8.15
C PRO A 55 12.68 -1.53 7.78
N GLY A 56 13.59 -1.46 6.81
CA GLY A 56 14.36 -2.63 6.34
C GLY A 56 13.56 -3.65 5.52
N ARG A 57 12.31 -3.34 5.16
CA ARG A 57 11.52 -4.09 4.18
C ARG A 57 11.52 -3.37 2.84
N CYS A 58 11.04 -4.06 1.81
CA CYS A 58 10.97 -3.55 0.46
C CYS A 58 9.50 -3.46 -0.02
N PRO A 59 8.75 -2.41 0.39
CA PRO A 59 7.40 -2.20 -0.13
C PRO A 59 7.39 -1.89 -1.63
N VAL A 60 6.40 -2.43 -2.36
CA VAL A 60 6.14 -2.14 -3.79
C VAL A 60 4.65 -2.07 -4.09
N LEU A 61 4.30 -1.30 -5.12
CA LEU A 61 3.00 -1.40 -5.76
C LEU A 61 3.05 -2.52 -6.80
N ASN A 62 1.99 -3.34 -6.86
CA ASN A 62 1.85 -4.37 -7.87
C ASN A 62 0.95 -3.90 -9.03
N ALA A 63 0.89 -4.69 -10.10
CA ALA A 63 0.20 -4.30 -11.33
C ALA A 63 -1.31 -4.09 -11.16
N ASP A 64 -1.92 -4.75 -10.15
CA ASP A 64 -3.36 -4.67 -9.88
C ASP A 64 -3.72 -3.48 -8.96
N GLY A 65 -2.72 -2.65 -8.59
CA GLY A 65 -2.89 -1.53 -7.67
C GLY A 65 -2.83 -1.92 -6.19
N GLY A 66 -2.47 -3.17 -5.89
CA GLY A 66 -2.18 -3.64 -4.55
C GLY A 66 -0.80 -3.20 -4.05
N LEU A 67 -0.55 -3.39 -2.76
CA LEU A 67 0.70 -3.07 -2.10
C LEU A 67 1.30 -4.33 -1.48
N GLU A 68 2.57 -4.59 -1.73
CA GLU A 68 3.28 -5.75 -1.21
C GLU A 68 4.44 -5.32 -0.33
N ILE A 69 4.60 -5.96 0.83
CA ILE A 69 5.72 -5.72 1.76
C ILE A 69 6.66 -6.93 1.70
N HIS A 70 7.72 -6.79 0.92
CA HIS A 70 8.72 -7.84 0.75
C HIS A 70 9.74 -7.83 1.91
N PRO A 71 10.35 -8.99 2.23
CA PRO A 71 11.58 -9.03 3.01
C PRO A 71 12.64 -8.06 2.46
N GLY A 72 13.49 -7.54 3.34
CA GLY A 72 14.66 -6.77 2.92
C GLY A 72 15.70 -7.67 2.24
N GLY A 73 16.45 -7.11 1.30
CA GLY A 73 17.51 -7.81 0.58
C GLY A 73 18.20 -6.92 -0.45
N ALA A 74 19.29 -7.42 -1.04
CA ALA A 74 19.93 -6.75 -2.17
C ALA A 74 19.13 -7.05 -3.45
N GLY A 75 18.67 -6.01 -4.14
CA GLY A 75 17.90 -6.11 -5.38
C GLY A 75 16.60 -5.29 -5.34
N GLU A 76 16.03 -5.02 -6.51
CA GLU A 76 14.68 -4.46 -6.57
C GLU A 76 13.66 -5.55 -6.20
N PRO A 77 12.73 -5.28 -5.27
CA PRO A 77 11.60 -6.17 -5.00
C PRO A 77 10.76 -6.40 -6.26
N THR A 78 10.62 -7.66 -6.68
CA THR A 78 9.74 -8.05 -7.78
C THR A 78 8.35 -8.37 -7.22
N PRO A 79 7.27 -7.72 -7.70
CA PRO A 79 5.92 -8.04 -7.26
C PRO A 79 5.59 -9.52 -7.46
N LEU A 80 4.97 -10.15 -6.46
CA LEU A 80 4.46 -11.52 -6.57
C LEU A 80 3.19 -11.57 -7.42
N VAL A 81 2.38 -10.52 -7.37
CA VAL A 81 1.21 -10.35 -8.22
C VAL A 81 1.62 -9.55 -9.46
N THR A 82 1.86 -10.26 -10.55
CA THR A 82 1.98 -9.69 -11.90
C THR A 82 0.65 -9.93 -12.61
N GLY A 83 -0.03 -8.87 -13.03
CA GLY A 83 -1.42 -8.89 -13.50
C GLY A 83 -1.74 -9.98 -14.51
N LEU A 84 -3.01 -10.41 -14.51
CA LEU A 84 -3.59 -11.35 -15.47
C LEU A 84 -3.68 -10.76 -16.88
#